data_AF-A0A8J8AHH8-F1
#
_entry.id   AF-A0A8J8AHH8-F1
#
_cell.length_a   1.000
_cell.length_b   1.000
_cell.length_c   1.000
_cell.angle_alpha   90.00
_cell.angle_beta   90.00
_cell.angle_gamma   90.00
#
_symmetry.space_group_name_H-M   'P 1'
#
loop_
_entity.id
_entity.type
_entity.pdbx_description
1 polymer ?
#
loop_
_entity_poly.entity_id
_entity_poly.type
_entity_poly.pdbx_seq_one_letter_code
_entity_poly.pdbx_strand_id
1 'polypeptide(L)' 'MGEIIEVVYENGVLKPLKPLKLREGQRLRVRIYRGDFLELAREMRGELTRERFEEDPTDYLLRLREEET' A
#
# COMPACT_ATOMS: atom_id res chain seq x y z
N MET A 1 2.04 -5.35 -11.15
CA MET A 1 2.29 -4.00 -10.58
C MET A 1 0.93 -3.38 -10.29
N GLY A 2 0.75 -2.81 -9.10
CA GLY A 2 -0.49 -2.13 -8.72
C GLY A 2 -0.41 -0.64 -9.03
N GLU A 3 -1.53 -0.04 -9.39
CA GLU A 3 -1.68 1.42 -9.55
C GLU A 3 -2.41 1.95 -8.31
N ILE A 4 -1.91 3.04 -7.74
CA ILE A 4 -2.62 3.75 -6.66
C ILE A 4 -3.64 4.67 -7.31
N ILE A 5 -4.92 4.45 -7.01
CA ILE A 5 -6.03 5.24 -7.54
C ILE A 5 -6.48 6.22 -6.47
N GLU A 6 -6.34 7.52 -6.75
CA GLU A 6 -6.88 8.58 -5.89
C GLU A 6 -8.36 8.77 -6.17
N VAL A 7 -9.17 8.76 -5.11
CA VAL A 7 -10.62 8.86 -5.18
C VAL A 7 -11.16 9.87 -4.17
N VAL A 8 -12.28 10.50 -4.51
CA VAL A 8 -13.13 11.23 -3.55
C VAL A 8 -14.37 10.40 -3.23
N TYR A 9 -14.78 10.40 -1.96
CA TYR A 9 -16.01 9.72 -1.55
C TYR A 9 -17.15 10.73 -1.49
N GLU A 10 -18.15 10.57 -2.35
CA GLU A 10 -19.31 11.45 -2.44
C GLU A 10 -20.59 10.64 -2.59
N ASN A 11 -21.59 10.92 -1.75
CA ASN A 11 -22.93 10.31 -1.81
C ASN A 11 -22.92 8.77 -1.86
N GLY A 12 -22.03 8.12 -1.12
CA GLY A 12 -21.95 6.66 -1.10
C GLY A 12 -21.07 6.04 -2.18
N VAL A 13 -20.45 6.84 -3.04
CA VAL A 13 -19.70 6.37 -4.22
C VAL A 13 -18.24 6.85 -4.17
N LEU A 14 -17.30 5.94 -4.44
CA LEU A 14 -15.89 6.27 -4.66
C LEU A 14 -15.71 6.73 -6.10
N LYS A 15 -15.39 8.02 -6.30
CA LYS A 15 -15.17 8.64 -7.61
C LYS A 15 -13.67 8.87 -7.84
N PRO A 16 -13.06 8.33 -8.89
CA PRO A 16 -11.66 8.56 -9.17
C PRO A 16 -11.41 10.01 -9.62
N LEU A 17 -10.30 10.59 -9.19
CA LEU A 17 -9.89 11.94 -9.61
C LEU A 17 -9.41 11.98 -11.07
N LYS A 18 -9.01 10.83 -11.62
CA LYS A 18 -8.54 10.67 -13.00
C LYS A 18 -9.26 9.51 -13.69
N PRO A 19 -9.44 9.57 -15.03
CA PRO A 19 -10.01 8.46 -15.78
C PRO A 19 -9.15 7.19 -15.66
N LEU A 20 -9.81 6.06 -15.37
CA LEU A 20 -9.15 4.77 -15.21
C LEU A 20 -9.23 3.97 -16.52
N LYS A 21 -8.11 3.38 -16.93
CA LYS A 21 -8.05 2.51 -18.13
C LYS A 21 -8.35 1.05 -17.76
N LEU A 22 -9.52 0.81 -17.20
CA LEU A 22 -9.98 -0.51 -16.77
C LEU A 22 -10.95 -1.13 -17.78
N ARG A 23 -11.05 -2.46 -17.77
CA ARG A 23 -12.04 -3.16 -18.60
C ARG A 23 -13.42 -3.06 -17.97
N GLU A 24 -14.45 -2.93 -18.80
CA GLU A 24 -15.83 -2.94 -18.31
C GLU A 24 -16.16 -4.27 -17.62
N GLY A 25 -16.83 -4.21 -16.47
CA GLY A 25 -17.14 -5.38 -15.63
C GLY A 25 -15.95 -5.93 -14.81
N GLN A 26 -14.77 -5.31 -14.88
CA GLN A 26 -13.62 -5.73 -14.06
C GLN A 26 -13.88 -5.47 -12.58
N ARG A 27 -13.78 -6.52 -11.75
CA ARG A 27 -13.92 -6.41 -10.29
C ARG A 27 -12.58 -6.04 -9.67
N LEU A 28 -12.56 -5.00 -8.86
CA LEU A 28 -11.39 -4.57 -8.09
C LEU A 28 -11.64 -4.78 -6.60
N ARG A 29 -10.56 -4.97 -5.84
CA ARG A 29 -10.58 -5.01 -4.38
C ARG A 29 -10.08 -3.67 -3.85
N VAL A 30 -10.89 -3.02 -3.03
CA VAL A 30 -10.53 -1.75 -2.37
C VAL A 30 -10.27 -2.02 -0.90
N ARG A 31 -9.18 -1.48 -0.36
CA ARG A 31 -8.91 -1.46 1.08
C ARG A 31 -9.04 -0.02 1.57
N ILE A 32 -9.98 0.19 2.49
CA ILE A 32 -10.21 1.49 3.11
C ILE A 32 -9.51 1.45 4.45
N TYR A 33 -8.53 2.33 4.63
CA TYR A 33 -7.84 2.49 5.89
C TYR A 33 -8.45 3.67 6.63
N ARG A 34 -8.94 3.42 7.85
CA ARG A 34 -9.52 4.44 8.73
C ARG A 34 -8.54 4.63 9.88
N GLY A 35 -7.69 5.66 9.79
CA GLY A 35 -6.66 5.94 10.79
C GLY A 35 -5.61 6.93 10.28
N ASP A 36 -4.78 7.44 11.18
CA ASP A 36 -3.62 8.27 10.82
C ASP A 36 -2.61 7.45 10.01
N PHE A 37 -1.86 8.12 9.12
CA PHE A 37 -0.85 7.46 8.25
C PHE A 37 0.13 6.56 9.02
N LEU A 38 0.39 6.89 10.30
CA LEU A 38 1.26 6.15 11.18
C LEU A 38 0.71 4.76 11.58
N GLU A 39 -0.61 4.63 11.78
CA GLU A 39 -1.25 3.34 12.09
C GLU A 39 -1.24 2.43 10.86
N LEU A 40 -1.53 3.01 9.69
CA LEU A 40 -1.42 2.33 8.41
C LEU A 40 -0.02 1.76 8.19
N ALA A 41 1.02 2.56 8.45
CA ALA A 41 2.41 2.13 8.32
C ALA A 41 2.77 0.96 9.24
N ARG A 42 2.21 0.92 10.47
CA ARG A 42 2.41 -0.21 11.40
C ARG A 42 1.73 -1.49 10.92
N GLU A 43 0.49 -1.40 10.44
CA GLU A 43 -0.26 -2.55 9.92
C GLU A 43 0.44 -3.15 8.70
N MET A 44 0.90 -2.30 7.77
CA MET A 44 1.65 -2.73 6.59
C MET A 44 3.00 -3.37 6.95
N ARG A 45 3.72 -2.84 7.96
CA ARG A 45 4.98 -3.44 8.43
C ARG A 45 4.77 -4.88 8.90
N GLY A 46 3.69 -5.15 9.62
CA GLY A 46 3.36 -6.50 10.12
C GLY A 46 2.96 -7.49 9.03
N GLU A 47 2.33 -7.03 7.94
CA GLU A 47 2.06 -7.85 6.75
C GLU A 47 3.36 -8.15 5.97
N LEU A 48 4.24 -7.15 5.81
CA LEU A 48 5.50 -7.28 5.05
C LEU A 48 6.52 -8.22 5.70
N THR A 49 6.61 -8.24 7.04
CA THR A 49 7.51 -9.16 7.77
C THR A 49 7.05 -10.61 7.74
N ARG A 50 5.77 -10.88 7.51
CA ARG A 50 5.22 -12.25 7.56
C ARG A 50 5.27 -12.99 6.22
N GLU A 51 5.13 -12.30 5.10
CA GLU A 51 4.98 -12.94 3.78
C GLU A 51 6.19 -12.79 2.84
N ARG A 52 7.12 -11.86 3.07
CA ARG A 52 8.06 -11.45 2.01
C ARG A 52 9.54 -11.32 2.36
N PHE A 53 9.92 -11.31 3.63
CA PHE A 53 11.31 -11.15 4.02
C PHE A 53 11.69 -12.16 5.10
N GLU A 54 12.76 -12.93 4.88
CA GLU A 54 13.37 -13.79 5.91
C GLU A 54 14.08 -12.96 7.00
N GLU A 55 14.40 -11.70 6.70
CA GLU A 55 15.08 -10.73 7.57
C GLU A 55 14.14 -9.53 7.84
N ASP A 56 14.17 -8.95 9.06
CA ASP A 56 13.39 -7.73 9.31
C ASP A 56 13.82 -6.63 8.32
N PRO A 57 12.88 -5.93 7.65
CA PRO A 57 13.24 -4.91 6.66
C PRO A 57 14.14 -3.80 7.20
N THR A 58 14.12 -3.53 8.52
CA THR A 58 15.00 -2.56 9.16
C THR A 58 16.43 -3.08 9.20
N ASP A 59 16.62 -4.35 9.56
CA ASP A 59 17.94 -5.00 9.66
C ASP A 59 18.59 -5.10 8.27
N TYR A 60 17.81 -5.44 7.25
CA TYR A 60 18.28 -5.44 5.86
C TYR A 60 18.81 -4.07 5.40
N LEU A 61 18.09 -2.99 5.72
CA LEU A 61 18.49 -1.62 5.37
C LEU A 61 19.70 -1.14 6.16
N LEU A 62 19.85 -1.57 7.42
CA LEU A 62 21.03 -1.28 8.23
C LEU A 62 22.27 -2.00 7.67
N ARG A 63 22.15 -3.27 7.28
CA ARG A 63 23.24 -4.04 6.66
C ARG A 63 23.74 -3.38 5.37
N LEU A 64 22.84 -2.96 4.48
CA LEU A 64 23.24 -2.28 3.24
C LEU A 64 24.03 -0.98 3.51
N ARG A 65 23.65 -0.24 4.56
CA ARG A 65 24.36 0.99 4.96
C ARG A 65 25.77 0.69 5.44
N GLU A 66 25.95 -0.40 6.18
CA GLU A 66 27.25 -0.82 6.70
C GLU A 66 28.17 -1.38 5.61
N GLU A 67 27.61 -2.02 4.57
CA GLU A 67 28.36 -2.57 3.43
C GLU A 67 28.85 -1.50 2.43
N GLU A 68 28.26 -0.30 2.41
CA GLU A 68 28.68 0.82 1.56
C GLU A 68 29.80 1.70 2.18
N THR A 69 30.29 1.37 3.39
CA THR A 69 31.37 2.10 4.09
C THR A 69 32.64 1.25 4.21
#